data_AF-A0A8S3GR66-F1
#
_entry.id   AF-A0A8S3GR66-F1
#
_cell.length_a   1.000
_cell.length_b   1.000
_cell.length_c   1.000
_cell.angle_alpha   90.00
_cell.angle_beta   90.00
_cell.angle_gamma   90.00
#
_symmetry.space_group_name_H-M   'P 1'
#
loop_
_entity.id
_entity.type
_entity.pdbx_description
1 polymer ?
#
loop_
_entity_poly.entity_id
_entity_poly.type
_entity_poly.pdbx_seq_one_letter_code
_entity_poly.pdbx_strand_id
1 'polypeptide(L)'
;RKILQRNVLIAKERCESPADGLSLDESTSITLYTFEWNTNESSFYFILNQALRMEDRQKLKPWFLYLKLFITTLSRLPPIAATVYRGIKADLTNQYKPNSYSIWWGVSSYTDNIEILQSEQFCGKTGMRTIFVIKCLNGRSIRNHSYYPQ
;
A
#
# COMPACT_ATOMS: atom_id res chain seq x y z
N ARG A 1 -9.44 -2.07 19.73
CA ARG A 1 -10.60 -2.78 19.13
C ARG A 1 -11.66 -1.83 18.56
N LYS A 2 -12.14 -0.82 19.33
CA LYS A 2 -13.17 0.15 18.85
C LYS A 2 -12.75 0.96 17.60
N ILE A 3 -11.51 1.45 17.54
CA ILE A 3 -11.00 2.22 16.38
C ILE A 3 -10.97 1.37 15.10
N LEU A 4 -10.45 0.15 15.18
CA LEU A 4 -10.43 -0.78 14.05
C LEU A 4 -11.85 -1.04 13.51
N GLN A 5 -12.81 -1.34 14.37
CA GLN A 5 -14.20 -1.58 13.96
C GLN A 5 -14.79 -0.36 13.26
N ARG A 6 -14.60 0.84 13.82
CA ARG A 6 -15.04 2.10 13.21
C ARG A 6 -14.42 2.30 11.82
N ASN A 7 -13.10 2.13 11.68
CA ASN A 7 -12.42 2.39 10.42
C ASN A 7 -12.75 1.34 9.35
N VAL A 8 -13.06 0.11 9.75
CA VAL A 8 -13.61 -0.91 8.84
C VAL A 8 -15.00 -0.51 8.34
N LEU A 9 -15.87 0.04 9.20
CA LEU A 9 -17.18 0.54 8.76
C LEU A 9 -17.03 1.67 7.74
N ILE A 10 -16.17 2.65 8.02
CA ILE A 10 -15.87 3.75 7.08
C ILE A 10 -15.37 3.21 5.73
N ALA A 11 -14.47 2.21 5.75
CA ALA A 11 -13.98 1.60 4.52
C ALA A 11 -15.09 0.88 3.74
N LYS A 12 -16.05 0.25 4.42
CA LYS A 12 -17.21 -0.42 3.79
C LYS A 12 -18.18 0.58 3.17
N GLU A 13 -18.50 1.66 3.87
CA GLU A 13 -19.37 2.74 3.36
C GLU A 13 -18.80 3.38 2.08
N ARG A 14 -17.47 3.44 1.93
CA ARG A 14 -16.82 3.90 0.69
C ARG A 14 -16.94 2.92 -0.48
N CYS A 15 -17.32 1.67 -0.21
CA CYS A 15 -17.35 0.59 -1.19
C CYS A 15 -18.77 0.12 -1.54
N GLU A 16 -19.81 0.93 -1.33
CA GLU A 16 -21.21 0.54 -1.56
C GLU A 16 -21.49 0.05 -2.99
N SER A 17 -20.71 0.48 -3.98
CA SER A 17 -20.79 0.00 -5.36
C SER A 17 -19.40 -0.24 -5.94
N PRO A 18 -18.76 -1.40 -5.63
CA PRO A 18 -17.41 -1.69 -6.07
C PRO A 18 -17.29 -1.78 -7.60
N ALA A 19 -16.21 -1.20 -8.14
CA ALA A 19 -15.82 -1.36 -9.54
C ALA A 19 -15.17 -2.73 -9.83
N ASP A 20 -14.77 -2.94 -11.09
CA ASP A 20 -13.88 -4.04 -11.51
C ASP A 20 -14.40 -5.46 -11.20
N GLY A 21 -15.72 -5.59 -11.00
CA GLY A 21 -16.37 -6.86 -10.65
C GLY A 21 -15.97 -7.41 -9.27
N LEU A 22 -15.39 -6.58 -8.41
CA LEU A 22 -15.04 -6.97 -7.05
C LEU A 22 -16.28 -6.99 -6.15
N SER A 23 -16.26 -7.86 -5.15
CA SER A 23 -17.23 -7.84 -4.06
C SER A 23 -16.95 -6.69 -3.09
N LEU A 24 -17.92 -6.40 -2.22
CA LEU A 24 -17.79 -5.40 -1.17
C LEU A 24 -16.56 -5.64 -0.30
N ASP A 25 -16.36 -6.88 0.18
CA ASP A 25 -15.23 -7.20 1.07
C ASP A 25 -13.88 -7.12 0.34
N GLU A 26 -13.83 -7.49 -0.94
CA GLU A 26 -12.63 -7.36 -1.77
C GLU A 26 -12.23 -5.90 -1.95
N SER A 27 -13.14 -5.03 -2.39
CA SER A 27 -12.88 -3.59 -2.51
C SER A 27 -12.53 -2.96 -1.16
N THR A 28 -13.29 -3.32 -0.11
CA THR A 28 -13.03 -2.86 1.26
C THR A 28 -11.62 -3.25 1.72
N SER A 29 -11.12 -4.42 1.35
CA SER A 29 -9.78 -4.85 1.73
C SER A 29 -8.69 -3.92 1.19
N ILE A 30 -8.88 -3.40 -0.03
CA ILE A 30 -7.99 -2.41 -0.64
C ILE A 30 -8.18 -1.05 0.01
N THR A 31 -9.42 -0.58 0.13
CA THR A 31 -9.73 0.72 0.74
C THR A 31 -9.15 0.79 2.15
N LEU A 32 -9.33 -0.26 2.96
CA LEU A 32 -8.79 -0.35 4.32
C LEU A 32 -7.25 -0.28 4.35
N TYR A 33 -6.57 -0.88 3.37
CA TYR A 33 -5.11 -0.78 3.25
C TYR A 33 -4.68 0.66 2.93
N THR A 34 -5.38 1.33 2.02
CA THR A 34 -5.01 2.70 1.61
C THR A 34 -5.45 3.79 2.57
N PHE A 35 -6.34 3.49 3.52
CA PHE A 35 -6.92 4.47 4.42
C PHE A 35 -5.96 4.83 5.55
N GLU A 36 -5.55 6.10 5.60
CA GLU A 36 -4.77 6.65 6.71
C GLU A 36 -5.67 6.90 7.92
N TRP A 37 -5.28 6.36 9.07
CA TRP A 37 -6.00 6.54 10.34
C TRP A 37 -5.53 7.83 11.02
N ASN A 38 -5.81 7.98 12.32
CA ASN A 38 -5.44 9.20 13.06
C ASN A 38 -3.94 9.52 12.99
N THR A 39 -3.09 8.51 12.94
CA THR A 39 -1.65 8.65 12.70
C THR A 39 -1.18 7.57 11.72
N ASN A 40 -0.06 7.81 11.06
CA ASN A 40 0.57 6.82 10.18
C ASN A 40 0.86 5.51 10.93
N GLU A 41 1.43 5.58 12.13
CA GLU A 41 1.85 4.41 12.92
C GLU A 41 0.66 3.58 13.42
N SER A 42 -0.50 4.21 13.57
CA SER A 42 -1.75 3.52 13.94
C SER A 42 -2.51 2.99 12.73
N SER A 43 -2.13 3.40 11.51
CA SER A 43 -2.82 3.01 10.28
C SER A 43 -2.67 1.53 9.98
N PHE A 44 -3.72 0.95 9.38
CA PHE A 44 -3.78 -0.48 9.10
C PHE A 44 -2.59 -0.96 8.25
N TYR A 45 -2.25 -0.25 7.18
CA TYR A 45 -1.11 -0.63 6.32
C TYR A 45 0.22 -0.56 7.06
N PHE A 46 0.39 0.37 8.01
CA PHE A 46 1.65 0.53 8.73
C PHE A 46 1.88 -0.69 9.62
N ILE A 47 0.85 -1.05 10.39
CA ILE A 47 0.88 -2.22 11.29
C ILE A 47 1.06 -3.52 10.49
N LEU A 48 0.32 -3.69 9.39
CA LEU A 48 0.46 -4.86 8.52
C LEU A 48 1.87 -4.94 7.93
N ASN A 49 2.39 -3.84 7.37
CA ASN A 49 3.72 -3.83 6.77
C ASN A 49 4.83 -4.00 7.80
N GLN A 50 4.63 -3.57 9.06
CA GLN A 50 5.54 -3.90 10.14
C GLN A 50 5.56 -5.42 10.34
N ALA A 51 4.41 -6.07 10.49
CA ALA A 51 4.30 -7.52 10.67
C ALA A 51 4.94 -8.31 9.51
N LEU A 52 4.74 -7.86 8.26
CA LEU A 52 5.34 -8.47 7.07
C LEU A 52 6.89 -8.39 7.06
N ARG A 53 7.46 -7.35 7.67
CA ARG A 53 8.92 -7.17 7.78
C ARG A 53 9.54 -7.91 8.96
N MET A 54 8.75 -8.43 9.90
CA MET A 54 9.26 -9.15 11.06
C MET A 54 9.84 -10.51 10.67
N GLU A 55 11.00 -10.85 11.22
CA GLU A 55 11.62 -12.17 11.04
C GLU A 55 10.77 -13.28 11.66
N ASP A 56 10.17 -13.02 12.82
CA ASP A 56 9.25 -13.95 13.47
C ASP A 56 7.94 -14.09 12.68
N ARG A 57 7.86 -15.16 11.88
CA ARG A 57 6.71 -15.46 11.03
C ARG A 57 5.46 -15.87 11.82
N GLN A 58 5.57 -16.18 13.11
CA GLN A 58 4.37 -16.44 13.94
C GLN A 58 3.50 -15.19 14.08
N LYS A 59 4.11 -14.00 14.06
CA LYS A 59 3.42 -12.70 14.12
C LYS A 59 2.51 -12.45 12.91
N LEU A 60 2.70 -13.18 11.81
CA LEU A 60 1.86 -13.07 10.62
C LEU A 60 0.58 -13.90 10.66
N LYS A 61 0.49 -14.92 11.53
CA LYS A 61 -0.69 -15.80 11.61
C LYS A 61 -2.02 -15.05 11.76
N PRO A 62 -2.13 -14.00 12.60
CA PRO A 62 -3.37 -13.24 12.73
C PRO A 62 -3.81 -12.53 11.43
N TRP A 63 -2.90 -12.34 10.48
CA TRP A 63 -3.13 -11.62 9.24
C TRP A 63 -3.49 -12.52 8.06
N PHE A 64 -3.38 -13.85 8.19
CA PHE A 64 -3.53 -14.77 7.05
C PHE A 64 -4.86 -14.65 6.33
N LEU A 65 -5.98 -14.49 7.04
CA LEU A 65 -7.28 -14.33 6.41
C LEU A 65 -7.37 -13.01 5.62
N TYR A 66 -6.86 -11.93 6.20
CA TYR A 66 -6.80 -10.64 5.51
C TYR A 66 -5.86 -10.70 4.31
N LEU A 67 -4.66 -11.26 4.46
CA LEU A 67 -3.68 -11.39 3.39
C LEU A 67 -4.22 -12.25 2.24
N LYS A 68 -4.91 -13.36 2.55
CA LYS A 68 -5.56 -14.19 1.54
C LYS A 68 -6.57 -13.37 0.75
N LEU A 69 -7.47 -12.65 1.43
CA LEU A 69 -8.45 -11.78 0.78
C LEU A 69 -7.75 -10.72 -0.08
N PHE A 70 -6.88 -9.92 0.52
CA PHE A 70 -6.21 -8.79 -0.12
C PHE A 70 -5.37 -9.20 -1.35
N ILE A 71 -4.53 -10.24 -1.23
CA ILE A 71 -3.69 -10.71 -2.34
C ILE A 71 -4.56 -11.31 -3.46
N THR A 72 -5.60 -12.08 -3.10
CA THR A 72 -6.54 -12.63 -4.09
C THR A 72 -7.26 -11.50 -4.81
N THR A 73 -7.74 -10.48 -4.09
CA THR A 73 -8.35 -9.29 -4.69
C THR A 73 -7.42 -8.62 -5.70
N LEU A 74 -6.17 -8.36 -5.31
CA LEU A 74 -5.19 -7.73 -6.22
C LEU A 74 -4.95 -8.56 -7.48
N SER A 75 -4.98 -9.90 -7.37
CA SER A 75 -4.80 -10.80 -8.52
C SER A 75 -5.95 -10.75 -9.53
N ARG A 76 -7.15 -10.31 -9.11
CA ARG A 76 -8.32 -10.15 -9.99
C ARG A 76 -8.24 -8.88 -10.85
N LEU A 77 -7.44 -7.90 -10.45
CA LEU A 77 -7.24 -6.67 -11.20
C LEU A 77 -6.28 -6.91 -12.39
N PRO A 78 -6.51 -6.28 -13.55
CA PRO A 78 -5.64 -6.47 -14.71
C PRO A 78 -4.20 -6.02 -14.43
N PRO A 79 -3.18 -6.75 -14.92
CA PRO A 79 -1.79 -6.35 -14.75
C PRO A 79 -1.48 -5.13 -15.62
N ILE A 80 -0.64 -4.24 -15.10
CA ILE A 80 -0.20 -3.04 -15.81
C ILE A 80 1.32 -2.99 -15.76
N ALA A 81 1.92 -2.88 -16.94
CA ALA A 81 3.32 -2.50 -17.08
C ALA A 81 3.42 -0.96 -17.11
N ALA A 82 4.13 -0.37 -16.15
CA ALA A 82 4.22 1.08 -16.02
C ALA A 82 5.50 1.50 -15.29
N THR A 83 5.94 2.73 -15.52
CA THR A 83 6.90 3.39 -14.65
C THR A 83 6.16 3.97 -13.46
N VAL A 84 6.53 3.54 -12.26
CA VAL A 84 5.91 3.97 -11.00
C VAL A 84 6.95 4.56 -10.06
N TYR A 85 6.48 5.43 -9.17
CA TYR A 85 7.32 6.22 -8.29
C TYR A 85 7.00 5.95 -6.82
N ARG A 86 8.04 5.95 -5.99
CA ARG A 86 7.90 5.91 -4.53
C ARG A 86 8.92 6.85 -3.88
N GLY A 87 8.45 7.76 -3.04
CA GLY A 87 9.29 8.61 -2.22
C GLY A 87 9.48 8.06 -0.81
N ILE A 88 10.69 8.19 -0.27
CA ILE A 88 11.01 7.94 1.14
C ILE A 88 11.79 9.14 1.69
N LYS A 89 11.33 9.68 2.82
CA LYS A 89 11.98 10.78 3.57
C LYS A 89 13.23 10.28 4.35
N ALA A 90 14.18 9.66 3.65
CA ALA A 90 15.45 9.18 4.18
C ALA A 90 16.49 8.99 3.06
N ASP A 91 17.79 9.02 3.41
CA ASP A 91 18.86 8.56 2.53
C ASP A 91 19.00 7.04 2.60
N LEU A 92 18.80 6.38 1.46
CA LEU A 92 18.94 4.93 1.33
C LEU A 92 20.09 4.54 0.39
N THR A 93 20.95 5.49 -0.01
CA THR A 93 22.03 5.27 -0.98
C THR A 93 22.89 4.05 -0.63
N ASN A 94 23.25 3.90 0.65
CA ASN A 94 24.08 2.79 1.12
C ASN A 94 23.37 1.43 1.17
N GLN A 95 22.04 1.40 1.05
CA GLN A 95 21.24 0.17 1.08
C GLN A 95 21.07 -0.47 -0.30
N TYR A 96 21.26 0.29 -1.39
CA TYR A 96 21.04 -0.18 -2.76
C TYR A 96 22.34 -0.14 -3.55
N LYS A 97 22.83 -1.33 -3.94
CA LYS A 97 24.04 -1.46 -4.77
C LYS A 97 23.64 -1.63 -6.24
N PRO A 98 24.38 -1.05 -7.20
CA PRO A 98 24.19 -1.33 -8.61
C PRO A 98 24.24 -2.84 -8.89
N ASN A 99 23.40 -3.32 -9.82
CA ASN A 99 23.33 -4.73 -10.22
C ASN A 99 23.02 -5.71 -9.08
N SER A 100 22.31 -5.26 -8.04
CA SER A 100 21.84 -6.11 -6.94
C SER A 100 20.33 -6.31 -6.98
N TYR A 101 19.87 -7.42 -6.38
CA TYR A 101 18.46 -7.69 -6.16
C TYR A 101 18.04 -7.20 -4.77
N SER A 102 16.86 -6.60 -4.67
CA SER A 102 16.24 -6.20 -3.42
C SER A 102 14.85 -6.81 -3.31
N ILE A 103 14.54 -7.36 -2.14
CA ILE A 103 13.22 -7.94 -1.85
C ILE A 103 12.54 -7.06 -0.82
N TRP A 104 11.34 -6.60 -1.15
CA TRP A 104 10.49 -5.86 -0.22
C TRP A 104 9.45 -6.80 0.37
N TRP A 105 9.66 -7.19 1.63
CA TRP A 105 8.79 -8.12 2.34
C TRP A 105 7.40 -7.56 2.65
N GLY A 106 7.26 -6.22 2.70
CA GLY A 106 5.99 -5.53 2.85
C GLY A 106 5.32 -5.21 1.52
N VAL A 107 4.00 -5.02 1.56
CA VAL A 107 3.25 -4.42 0.46
C VAL A 107 3.81 -3.03 0.18
N SER A 108 4.03 -2.76 -1.10
CA SER A 108 4.67 -1.53 -1.56
C SER A 108 3.70 -0.75 -2.45
N SER A 109 3.33 0.44 -1.98
CA SER A 109 2.46 1.35 -2.73
C SER A 109 3.29 2.30 -3.56
N TYR A 110 2.77 2.67 -4.73
CA TYR A 110 3.40 3.57 -5.68
C TYR A 110 2.36 4.51 -6.28
N THR A 111 2.85 5.56 -6.92
CA THR A 111 2.06 6.44 -7.78
C THR A 111 2.61 6.41 -9.20
N ASP A 112 1.75 6.52 -10.20
CA ASP A 112 2.12 6.79 -11.59
C ASP A 112 2.36 8.29 -11.84
N ASN A 113 1.99 9.15 -10.89
CA ASN A 113 2.21 10.59 -10.94
C ASN A 113 3.33 11.02 -9.98
N ILE A 114 4.50 11.38 -10.54
CA ILE A 114 5.65 11.82 -9.75
C ILE A 114 5.39 13.12 -8.97
N GLU A 115 4.49 13.99 -9.44
CA GLU A 115 4.17 15.27 -8.79
C GLU A 115 3.54 15.07 -7.41
N ILE A 116 2.80 13.98 -7.23
CA ILE A 116 2.19 13.61 -5.93
C ILE A 116 3.28 13.46 -4.85
N LEU A 117 4.48 13.01 -5.20
CA LEU A 117 5.57 12.87 -4.23
C LEU A 117 5.99 14.21 -3.61
N GLN A 118 5.72 15.34 -4.27
CA GLN A 118 6.05 16.66 -3.74
C GLN A 118 5.16 17.10 -2.56
N SER A 119 4.03 16.42 -2.33
CA SER A 119 3.15 16.73 -1.20
C SER A 119 3.80 16.32 0.11
N GLU A 120 3.57 17.09 1.18
CA GLU A 120 4.12 16.79 2.51
C GLU A 120 3.60 15.49 3.12
N GLN A 121 2.42 15.05 2.70
CA GLN A 121 1.84 13.76 3.09
C GLN A 121 2.65 12.57 2.54
N PHE A 122 3.35 12.77 1.42
CA PHE A 122 4.22 11.77 0.81
C PHE A 122 5.70 12.07 1.09
N CYS A 123 6.44 12.61 0.12
CA CYS A 123 7.88 12.83 0.25
C CYS A 123 8.22 14.28 0.63
N GLY A 124 7.33 15.23 0.38
CA GLY A 124 7.59 16.66 0.59
C GLY A 124 8.69 17.20 -0.33
N LYS A 125 9.08 18.46 -0.11
CA LYS A 125 10.08 19.16 -0.95
C LYS A 125 11.44 19.34 -0.28
N THR A 126 11.52 19.16 1.05
CA THR A 126 12.69 19.50 1.85
C THR A 126 13.29 18.26 2.53
N GLY A 127 14.53 18.40 3.00
CA GLY A 127 15.27 17.32 3.66
C GLY A 127 15.81 16.26 2.70
N MET A 128 16.52 15.31 3.29
CA MET A 128 17.15 14.21 2.57
C MET A 128 16.12 13.13 2.22
N ARG A 129 16.13 12.69 0.97
CA ARG A 129 15.07 11.87 0.39
C ARG A 129 15.60 10.93 -0.69
N THR A 130 14.97 9.77 -0.80
CA THR A 130 15.22 8.79 -1.85
C THR A 130 13.95 8.64 -2.68
N ILE A 131 14.07 8.77 -4.00
CA ILE A 131 12.98 8.51 -4.94
C ILE A 131 13.32 7.25 -5.71
N PHE A 132 12.46 6.24 -5.59
CA PHE A 132 12.51 5.04 -6.43
C PHE A 132 11.73 5.31 -7.71
N VAL A 133 12.38 5.05 -8.84
CA VAL A 133 11.76 5.02 -10.16
C VAL A 133 11.82 3.57 -10.65
N ILE A 134 10.66 2.92 -10.71
CA ILE A 134 10.57 1.47 -10.95
C ILE A 134 9.80 1.22 -12.23
N LYS A 135 10.43 0.52 -13.17
CA LYS A 135 9.73 -0.10 -14.30
C LYS A 135 9.04 -1.37 -13.78
N CYS A 136 7.75 -1.25 -13.50
CA CYS A 136 6.93 -2.35 -13.02
C CYS A 136 6.45 -3.19 -14.20
N LEU A 137 6.52 -4.52 -14.07
CA LEU A 137 6.05 -5.47 -15.09
C LEU A 137 4.59 -5.90 -14.88
N ASN A 138 4.19 -6.07 -13.62
CA ASN A 138 2.90 -6.68 -13.24
C ASN A 138 2.22 -5.89 -12.11
N GLY A 139 2.18 -4.56 -12.24
CA GLY A 139 1.52 -3.69 -11.28
C GLY A 139 0.01 -3.92 -11.28
N ARG A 140 -0.66 -3.59 -10.17
CA ARG A 140 -2.13 -3.60 -10.07
C ARG A 140 -2.59 -2.20 -9.73
N SER A 141 -3.30 -1.54 -10.64
CA SER A 141 -3.89 -0.24 -10.32
C SER A 141 -5.03 -0.46 -9.35
N ILE A 142 -4.96 0.17 -8.19
CA ILE A 142 -5.98 0.14 -7.16
C ILE A 142 -6.78 1.45 -7.09
N ARG A 143 -6.65 2.34 -8.10
CA ARG A 143 -7.22 3.69 -8.07
C ARG A 143 -8.72 3.69 -7.75
N ASN A 144 -9.48 2.80 -8.36
CA ASN A 144 -10.94 2.67 -8.16
C ASN A 144 -11.36 2.14 -6.78
N HIS A 145 -10.41 1.59 -6.03
CA HIS A 145 -10.64 0.95 -4.72
C HIS A 145 -9.82 1.59 -3.61
N SER A 146 -9.05 2.63 -3.93
CA SER A 146 -8.26 3.40 -2.98
C SER A 146 -9.15 4.37 -2.22
N TYR A 147 -8.86 4.56 -0.94
CA TYR A 147 -9.46 5.63 -0.15
C TYR A 147 -9.06 7.02 -0.70
N TYR A 148 -7.91 7.09 -1.37
CA TYR A 148 -7.40 8.27 -2.06
C TYR A 148 -7.27 7.95 -3.57
N PRO A 149 -8.30 8.19 -4.39
CA PRO A 149 -8.32 7.80 -5.80
C PRO A 149 -7.55 8.76 -6.73
N GLN A 150 -6.72 9.64 -6.17
CA GLN A 150 -5.96 10.66 -6.90
C GLN A 150 -4.67 10.09 -7.47
#